data_AF-A0A095X8A2-F1
#
_entry.id   AF-A0A095X8A2-F1
#
_cell.length_a   1.000
_cell.length_b   1.000
_cell.length_c   1.000
_cell.angle_alpha   90.00
_cell.angle_beta   90.00
_cell.angle_gamma   90.00
#
_symmetry.space_group_name_H-M   'P 1'
#
loop_
_entity.id
_entity.type
_entity.pdbx_description
1 polymer ?
#
loop_
_entity_poly.entity_id
_entity_poly.type
_entity_poly.pdbx_seq_one_letter_code
_entity_poly.pdbx_strand_id
1 'polypeptide(L)'
;MEKKSPNRLKRTSDDEREARIILRTLSSIIEPLHATLPGPNEVLLHDLSLLPNSIVKISGSITGRTAGGVATNTLLRDAANNTLETKFNYLTKAA
;
A
#
# COMPACT_ATOMS: atom_id res chain seq x y z
N MET A 1 -12.98 15.97 25.25
CA MET A 1 -12.70 16.44 23.89
C MET A 1 -12.97 15.29 22.94
N GLU A 2 -14.16 15.27 22.35
CA GLU A 2 -14.60 14.22 21.42
C GLU A 2 -13.93 14.47 20.06
N LYS A 3 -12.98 13.60 19.69
CA LYS A 3 -12.37 13.66 18.37
C LYS A 3 -13.44 13.24 17.38
N LYS A 4 -14.03 14.22 16.68
CA LYS A 4 -14.98 14.02 15.58
C LYS A 4 -14.36 13.00 14.62
N SER A 5 -14.92 11.79 14.55
CA SER A 5 -14.45 10.77 13.62
C SER A 5 -14.48 11.34 12.20
N PRO A 6 -13.39 11.21 11.42
CA PRO A 6 -13.38 11.71 10.06
C PRO A 6 -14.48 11.01 9.27
N ASN A 7 -15.39 11.81 8.74
CA ASN A 7 -16.47 11.38 7.86
C ASN A 7 -15.83 10.74 6.62
N ARG A 8 -15.69 9.40 6.59
CA ARG A 8 -15.30 8.68 5.38
C ARG A 8 -16.47 8.83 4.40
N LEU A 9 -16.35 9.78 3.47
CA LEU A 9 -17.22 9.85 2.31
C LEU A 9 -17.35 8.44 1.72
N LYS A 10 -18.57 7.92 1.61
CA LYS A 10 -18.81 6.64 0.96
C LYS A 10 -18.34 6.77 -0.49
N ARG A 11 -17.48 5.85 -0.92
CA ARG A 11 -17.07 5.78 -2.33
C ARG A 11 -18.29 5.59 -3.21
N THR A 12 -18.34 6.33 -4.30
CA THR A 12 -19.32 6.12 -5.37
C THR A 12 -18.91 4.93 -6.24
N SER A 13 -19.81 4.46 -7.12
CA SER A 13 -19.45 3.45 -8.14
C SER A 13 -18.35 3.92 -9.08
N ASP A 14 -18.28 5.24 -9.33
CA ASP A 14 -17.28 5.86 -10.18
C ASP A 14 -15.91 5.85 -9.49
N ASP A 15 -15.87 6.18 -8.19
CA ASP A 15 -14.64 6.09 -7.37
C ASP A 15 -14.09 4.65 -7.36
N GLU A 16 -14.96 3.64 -7.26
CA GLU A 16 -14.55 2.24 -7.31
C GLU A 16 -14.01 1.85 -8.69
N ARG A 17 -14.64 2.35 -9.77
CA ARG A 17 -14.17 2.12 -11.14
C ARG A 17 -12.80 2.76 -11.37
N GLU A 18 -12.63 4.00 -10.92
CA GLU A 18 -11.37 4.72 -10.99
C GLU A 18 -10.28 4.00 -10.20
N ALA A 19 -10.55 3.59 -8.96
CA ALA A 19 -9.61 2.83 -8.14
C ALA A 19 -9.14 1.54 -8.83
N ARG A 20 -10.05 0.79 -9.47
CA ARG A 20 -9.68 -0.41 -10.25
C ARG A 20 -8.76 -0.09 -11.43
N ILE A 21 -8.99 1.02 -12.12
CA ILE A 21 -8.13 1.46 -13.24
C ILE A 21 -6.75 1.84 -12.71
N ILE A 22 -6.67 2.63 -11.65
CA ILE A 22 -5.40 3.03 -11.02
C ILE A 22 -4.61 1.81 -10.57
N LEU A 23 -5.23 0.89 -9.81
CA LEU A 23 -4.57 -0.32 -9.33
C LEU A 23 -4.08 -1.20 -10.48
N ARG A 24 -4.85 -1.34 -11.56
CA ARG A 24 -4.42 -2.10 -12.75
C ARG A 24 -3.20 -1.46 -13.42
N THR A 25 -3.21 -0.14 -13.59
CA THR A 25 -2.10 0.61 -14.18
C THR A 25 -0.84 0.54 -13.32
N LEU A 26 -0.98 0.72 -12.00
CA LEU A 26 0.14 0.60 -11.07
C LEU A 26 0.66 -0.84 -11.01
N SER A 27 -0.22 -1.84 -11.11
CA SER A 27 0.20 -3.24 -11.10
C SER A 27 1.10 -3.60 -12.28
N SER A 28 0.95 -2.95 -13.45
CA SER A 28 1.79 -3.26 -14.61
C SER A 28 3.20 -2.68 -14.52
N ILE A 29 3.45 -1.73 -13.60
CA ILE A 29 4.77 -1.12 -13.42
C ILE A 29 5.59 -1.73 -12.27
N ILE A 30 5.01 -2.58 -11.43
CA ILE A 30 5.70 -3.12 -10.24
C ILE A 30 6.96 -3.92 -10.59
N GLU A 31 6.89 -4.81 -11.59
CA GLU A 31 8.03 -5.60 -12.03
C GLU A 31 9.09 -4.76 -12.78
N PRO A 32 8.72 -3.89 -13.74
CA PRO A 32 9.67 -2.92 -14.30
C PRO A 32 10.37 -2.05 -13.24
N LEU A 33 9.63 -1.54 -12.24
CA LEU A 33 10.22 -0.75 -11.16
C LEU A 33 11.27 -1.55 -10.38
N HIS A 34 10.95 -2.77 -9.98
CA HIS A 34 11.89 -3.66 -9.30
C HIS A 34 13.17 -3.89 -10.11
N ALA A 35 13.03 -4.14 -11.41
CA ALA A 35 14.16 -4.38 -12.32
C ALA A 35 15.05 -3.14 -12.54
N THR A 36 14.51 -1.93 -12.39
CA THR A 36 15.26 -0.67 -12.59
C THR A 36 15.95 -0.15 -11.34
N LEU A 37 15.52 -0.57 -10.15
CA LEU A 37 16.12 -0.13 -8.88
C LEU A 37 17.44 -0.87 -8.62
N PRO A 38 18.55 -0.16 -8.33
CA PRO A 38 19.84 -0.79 -8.09
C PRO A 38 19.87 -1.54 -6.76
N GLY A 39 20.59 -2.67 -6.76
CA GLY A 39 20.78 -3.51 -5.56
C GLY A 39 19.54 -4.31 -5.16
N PRO A 40 19.62 -5.10 -4.07
CA PRO A 40 18.48 -5.82 -3.55
C PRO A 40 17.37 -4.84 -3.16
N ASN A 41 16.22 -4.92 -3.82
CA ASN A 41 15.05 -4.12 -3.51
C ASN A 41 13.76 -4.97 -3.56
N GLU A 42 12.68 -4.41 -3.01
CA GLU A 42 11.34 -5.02 -3.01
C GLU A 42 10.31 -3.91 -3.25
N VAL A 43 9.37 -4.15 -4.18
CA VAL A 43 8.34 -3.18 -4.58
C VAL A 43 6.97 -3.80 -4.36
N LEU A 44 6.14 -3.13 -3.54
CA LEU A 44 4.80 -3.60 -3.18
C LEU A 44 3.75 -2.59 -3.63
N LEU A 45 2.64 -3.10 -4.18
CA LEU A 45 1.42 -2.34 -4.41
C LEU A 45 0.39 -2.70 -3.34
N HIS A 46 -0.15 -1.69 -2.68
CA HIS A 46 -1.20 -1.85 -1.68
C HIS A 46 -2.55 -1.33 -2.19
N ASP A 47 -3.61 -2.13 -2.02
CA ASP A 47 -4.98 -1.63 -1.99
C ASP A 47 -5.36 -1.34 -0.53
N LEU A 48 -5.41 -0.06 -0.18
CA LEU A 48 -5.69 0.37 1.19
C LEU A 48 -7.12 0.08 1.66
N SER A 49 -8.05 -0.27 0.76
CA SER A 49 -9.38 -0.73 1.14
C SER A 49 -9.38 -2.14 1.73
N LEU A 50 -8.30 -2.91 1.49
CA LEU A 50 -8.12 -4.28 1.96
C LEU A 50 -7.24 -4.40 3.22
N LEU A 51 -6.92 -3.28 3.89
CA LEU A 51 -6.16 -3.35 5.14
C LEU A 51 -6.86 -4.27 6.16
N PRO A 52 -6.12 -5.15 6.85
CA PRO A 52 -4.66 -5.20 6.90
C PRO A 52 -3.99 -6.01 5.77
N ASN A 53 -4.72 -6.89 5.09
CA ASN A 53 -4.27 -7.76 4.00
C ASN A 53 -4.25 -7.03 2.64
N SER A 54 -3.48 -5.94 2.56
CA SER A 54 -3.58 -4.98 1.45
C SER A 54 -2.64 -5.22 0.28
N ILE A 55 -1.70 -6.17 0.36
CA ILE A 55 -0.71 -6.37 -0.72
C ILE A 55 -1.41 -7.02 -1.92
N VAL A 56 -1.52 -6.29 -3.04
CA VAL A 56 -2.18 -6.81 -4.27
C VAL A 56 -1.18 -7.22 -5.34
N LYS A 57 0.05 -6.68 -5.30
CA LYS A 57 1.16 -7.06 -6.19
C LYS A 57 2.48 -6.83 -5.47
N ILE A 58 3.45 -7.70 -5.73
CA ILE A 58 4.81 -7.60 -5.19
C ILE A 58 5.83 -8.05 -6.24
N SER A 59 7.02 -7.45 -6.22
CA SER A 59 8.21 -7.93 -6.92
C SER A 59 9.43 -7.76 -6.01
N GLY A 60 10.32 -8.75 -5.99
CA GLY A 60 11.35 -8.92 -4.96
C GLY A 60 10.88 -9.78 -3.78
N SER A 61 11.81 -10.09 -2.87
CA SER A 61 11.58 -11.07 -1.78
C SER A 61 12.37 -10.77 -0.50
N ILE A 62 12.74 -9.51 -0.26
CA ILE A 62 13.55 -9.11 0.90
C ILE A 62 12.82 -9.37 2.21
N THR A 63 11.51 -9.13 2.25
CA THR A 63 10.73 -9.21 3.47
C THR A 63 9.93 -10.51 3.59
N GLY A 64 9.99 -11.39 2.59
CA GLY A 64 9.23 -12.64 2.55
C GLY A 64 7.72 -12.47 2.41
N ARG A 65 7.24 -11.25 2.13
CA ARG A 65 5.82 -10.95 1.95
C ARG A 65 5.29 -11.50 0.62
N THR A 66 3.97 -11.69 0.57
CA THR A 66 3.26 -12.21 -0.60
C THR A 66 2.00 -11.38 -0.89
N ALA A 67 1.43 -11.53 -2.08
CA ALA A 67 0.10 -11.00 -2.37
C ALA A 67 -0.95 -11.60 -1.41
N GLY A 68 -1.88 -10.77 -0.94
CA GLY A 68 -2.79 -11.07 0.18
C GLY A 68 -2.15 -10.94 1.57
N GLY A 69 -0.86 -10.63 1.65
CA GLY A 69 -0.14 -10.45 2.90
C GLY A 69 -0.47 -9.14 3.62
N VAL A 70 -0.02 -9.07 4.88
CA VAL A 70 -0.28 -7.96 5.80
C VAL A 70 0.64 -6.77 5.50
N ALA A 71 0.07 -5.57 5.50
CA ALA A 71 0.81 -4.31 5.52
C ALA A 71 1.79 -4.22 6.69
N THR A 72 2.81 -3.38 6.57
CA THR A 72 3.71 -3.10 7.69
C THR A 72 2.99 -2.39 8.83
N ASN A 73 3.46 -2.55 10.07
CA ASN A 73 2.95 -1.78 11.21
C ASN A 73 3.05 -0.27 10.99
N THR A 74 4.06 0.19 10.23
CA THR A 74 4.20 1.59 9.84
C THR A 74 3.03 2.03 8.98
N LEU A 75 2.71 1.29 7.90
CA LEU A 75 1.58 1.62 7.01
C LEU A 75 0.24 1.53 7.75
N LEU A 76 0.03 0.52 8.60
CA LEU A 76 -1.19 0.39 9.40
C LEU A 76 -1.39 1.59 10.33
N ARG A 77 -0.32 2.01 11.02
CA ARG A 77 -0.35 3.19 11.90
C ARG A 77 -0.64 4.47 11.11
N ASP A 78 0.02 4.65 9.97
CA ASP A 78 -0.13 5.86 9.15
C ASP A 78 -1.54 5.95 8.55
N ALA A 79 -2.10 4.83 8.09
CA ALA A 79 -3.48 4.76 7.61
C ALA A 79 -4.49 5.07 8.72
N ALA A 80 -4.29 4.52 9.92
CA ALA A 80 -5.17 4.77 11.07
C ALA A 80 -5.14 6.24 11.53
N ASN A 81 -4.02 6.93 11.37
CA ASN A 81 -3.86 8.34 11.74
C ASN A 81 -4.15 9.31 10.59
N ASN A 82 -4.49 8.81 9.40
CA ASN A 82 -4.66 9.61 8.18
C ASN A 82 -3.41 10.46 7.83
N THR A 83 -2.22 9.88 8.02
CA THR A 83 -0.91 10.50 7.76
C THR A 83 -0.15 9.73 6.68
N LEU A 84 -0.86 9.34 5.61
CA LEU A 84 -0.27 8.66 4.46
C LEU A 84 0.52 9.67 3.63
N GLU A 85 1.83 9.54 3.68
CA GLU A 85 2.80 10.38 2.97
C GLU A 85 3.94 9.51 2.43
N THR A 86 4.65 10.00 1.42
CA THR A 86 5.86 9.33 0.94
C THR A 86 6.95 9.42 2.01
N LYS A 87 7.49 8.27 2.43
CA LYS A 87 8.53 8.20 3.47
C LYS A 87 9.81 7.57 2.94
N PHE A 88 10.93 8.11 3.39
CA PHE A 88 12.29 7.62 3.09
C PHE A 88 13.03 7.36 4.41
N ASN A 89 13.99 6.44 4.39
CA ASN A 89 14.88 6.13 5.53
C ASN A 89 14.15 5.89 6.87
N TYR A 90 12.90 5.41 6.83
CA TYR A 90 12.13 5.09 8.02
C TYR A 90 12.43 3.68 8.50
N LEU A 91 12.39 3.48 9.81
CA LEU A 91 12.50 2.15 10.39
C LEU A 91 11.16 1.43 10.29
N THR A 92 11.19 0.21 9.76
CA THR A 92 10.05 -0.70 9.79
C THR A 92 10.52 -2.08 10.22
N LYS A 93 9.65 -2.83 10.88
CA LYS A 93 9.89 -4.23 11.17
C LYS A 93 9.26 -5.06 10.04
N ALA A 94 10.06 -5.94 9.46
CA ALA A 94 9.51 -7.05 8.68
C ALA A 94 8.61 -7.90 9.60
N ALA A 95 7.59 -8.54 9.01
CA ALA A 95 6.72 -9.45 9.73
C ALA A 95 7.49 -10.73 10.10
#